data_AF-A0A0C3DXX8-F1
#
_entry.id   AF-A0A0C3DXX8-F1
#
_cell.length_a   1.000
_cell.length_b   1.000
_cell.length_c   1.000
_cell.angle_alpha   90.00
_cell.angle_beta   90.00
_cell.angle_gamma   90.00
#
_symmetry.space_group_name_H-M   'P 1'
#
loop_
_entity.id
_entity.type
_entity.pdbx_description
1 polymer ?
#
loop_
_entity_poly.entity_id
_entity_poly.type
_entity_poly.pdbx_seq_one_letter_code
_entity_poly.pdbx_strand_id
1 'polypeptide(L)'
;MTTSFRAARENEDEYLACIFYNAFLHVWDQNWMQALTTPLPNKLIQLSDIPALSPVQRDRFSFHLAVIKITRLLSGSVAVTILASTPANPDPKPSAAILWLPPHKRPSLLPLLLSGLLYIVIFRFGVTATWHLYTFERDLEALSASLLSPLGYKKDDCGFVLLIGTDPQFRRKGYAAQLLQWQIKRHREEFPGVPVVLDTTTDQAQKVYEKIGFRYLGKRRVETGTDSGGIKLAKGAIEPEEAFEQRVLILEE
;
A
#
# COMPACT_ATOMS: atom_id res chain seq x y z
N MET A 1 -13.05 7.32 -22.18
CA MET A 1 -11.64 6.89 -22.35
C MET A 1 -11.58 5.42 -21.98
N THR A 2 -11.09 4.57 -22.87
CA THR A 2 -10.95 3.14 -22.60
C THR A 2 -9.79 2.92 -21.62
N THR A 3 -10.05 2.22 -20.51
CA THR A 3 -9.04 1.78 -19.54
C THR A 3 -8.56 0.38 -19.91
N SER A 4 -7.27 0.12 -19.72
CA SER A 4 -6.69 -1.22 -19.79
C SER A 4 -5.96 -1.54 -18.49
N PHE A 5 -5.86 -2.83 -18.18
CA PHE A 5 -5.21 -3.33 -16.97
C PHE A 5 -4.14 -4.33 -17.37
N ARG A 6 -2.96 -4.26 -16.75
CA ARG A 6 -1.87 -5.20 -17.01
C ARG A 6 -0.91 -5.29 -15.83
N ALA A 7 -0.06 -6.32 -15.87
CA ALA A 7 1.14 -6.36 -15.04
C ALA A 7 2.06 -5.15 -15.36
N ALA A 8 2.67 -4.59 -14.32
CA ALA A 8 3.65 -3.52 -14.43
C ALA A 8 5.00 -4.07 -14.90
N ARG A 9 5.64 -3.34 -15.80
CA ARG A 9 7.01 -3.57 -16.25
C ARG A 9 7.98 -3.06 -15.19
N GLU A 10 9.17 -3.66 -15.09
CA GLU A 10 10.17 -3.26 -14.09
C GLU A 10 10.65 -1.81 -14.28
N ASN A 11 10.71 -1.34 -15.53
CA ASN A 11 11.07 0.05 -15.83
C ASN A 11 10.00 1.08 -15.41
N GLU A 12 8.85 0.64 -14.89
CA GLU A 12 7.82 1.52 -14.33
C GLU A 12 7.94 1.67 -12.81
N ASP A 13 8.78 0.88 -12.14
CA ASP A 13 8.79 0.78 -10.67
C ASP A 13 9.06 2.14 -9.97
N GLU A 14 9.92 2.98 -10.54
CA GLU A 14 10.16 4.35 -10.03
C GLU A 14 8.91 5.23 -10.11
N TYR A 15 8.16 5.12 -11.20
CA TYR A 15 6.91 5.85 -11.38
C TYR A 15 5.82 5.33 -10.42
N LEU A 16 5.75 4.01 -10.22
CA LEU A 16 4.83 3.42 -9.25
C LEU A 16 5.18 3.82 -7.81
N ALA A 17 6.47 3.93 -7.48
CA ALA A 17 6.91 4.44 -6.19
C ALA A 17 6.45 5.89 -5.99
N CYS A 18 6.46 6.74 -7.03
CA CYS A 18 5.87 8.08 -6.97
C CYS A 18 4.35 8.06 -6.72
N ILE A 19 3.62 7.14 -7.36
CA ILE A 19 2.18 6.96 -7.12
C ILE A 19 1.93 6.65 -5.64
N PHE A 20 2.61 5.64 -5.09
CA PHE A 20 2.41 5.25 -3.69
C PHE A 20 2.86 6.33 -2.72
N TYR A 21 4.02 6.96 -2.95
CA TYR A 21 4.49 8.10 -2.17
C TYR A 21 3.37 9.13 -2.00
N ASN A 22 2.78 9.57 -3.12
CA ASN A 22 1.79 10.64 -3.14
C ASN A 22 0.40 10.18 -2.70
N ALA A 23 0.03 8.93 -2.98
CA ALA A 23 -1.25 8.34 -2.56
C ALA A 23 -1.33 8.22 -1.03
N PHE A 24 -0.21 7.86 -0.39
CA PHE A 24 -0.14 7.61 1.05
C PHE A 24 0.41 8.77 1.87
N LEU A 25 0.60 9.95 1.28
CA LEU A 25 1.17 11.13 1.97
C LEU A 25 0.35 11.57 3.20
N HIS A 26 -0.97 11.39 3.16
CA HIS A 26 -1.88 11.78 4.25
C HIS A 26 -2.46 10.58 4.98
N VAL A 27 -1.83 9.42 4.85
CA VAL A 27 -2.26 8.19 5.52
C VAL A 27 -1.28 7.94 6.66
N TRP A 28 -1.76 8.03 7.90
CA TRP A 28 -0.91 8.10 9.09
C TRP A 28 0.04 6.91 9.22
N ASP A 29 -0.42 5.68 8.98
CA ASP A 29 0.37 4.44 9.11
C ASP A 29 1.47 4.33 8.05
N GLN A 30 1.33 5.09 6.97
CA GLN A 30 2.33 5.17 5.91
C GLN A 30 3.23 6.41 6.06
N ASN A 31 2.84 7.41 6.86
CA ASN A 31 3.57 8.69 6.98
C ASN A 31 4.23 8.92 8.35
N TRP A 32 3.80 8.22 9.39
CA TRP A 32 4.30 8.36 10.77
C TRP A 32 5.81 8.20 10.97
N MET A 33 6.50 7.49 10.07
CA MET A 33 7.95 7.30 10.14
C MET A 33 8.73 8.51 9.61
N GLN A 34 8.09 9.38 8.84
CA GLN A 34 8.78 10.41 8.03
C GLN A 34 8.15 11.80 8.17
N ALA A 35 6.91 11.88 8.64
CA ALA A 35 6.18 13.12 8.92
C ALA A 35 6.21 14.11 7.72
N LEU A 36 6.05 13.61 6.50
CA LEU A 36 6.12 14.43 5.30
C LEU A 36 4.75 15.04 4.96
N THR A 37 4.75 16.31 4.55
CA THR A 37 3.53 17.03 4.15
C THR A 37 3.54 17.44 2.68
N THR A 38 4.70 17.34 2.01
CA THR A 38 4.88 17.83 0.65
C THR A 38 4.88 16.67 -0.36
N PRO A 39 4.00 16.71 -1.38
CA PRO A 39 3.98 15.68 -2.42
C PRO A 39 5.20 15.79 -3.34
N LEU A 40 5.55 14.67 -3.99
CA LEU A 40 6.46 14.71 -5.12
C LEU A 40 5.78 15.39 -6.32
N PRO A 41 6.53 16.15 -7.14
CA PRO A 41 5.98 16.76 -8.35
C PRO A 41 5.27 15.73 -9.25
N ASN A 42 4.11 16.08 -9.79
CA ASN A 42 3.32 15.15 -10.63
C ASN A 42 3.92 14.90 -12.04
N LYS A 43 5.02 15.56 -12.41
CA LYS A 43 5.61 15.49 -13.76
C LYS A 43 6.75 14.47 -13.90
N LEU A 44 6.98 13.64 -12.90
CA LEU A 44 8.15 12.77 -12.85
C LEU A 44 8.05 11.63 -13.88
N ILE A 45 9.10 11.47 -14.68
CA ILE A 45 9.28 10.35 -15.62
C ILE A 45 10.38 9.43 -15.06
N GLN A 46 11.44 9.99 -14.48
CA GLN A 46 12.54 9.24 -13.87
C GLN A 46 13.08 9.88 -12.58
N LEU A 47 13.81 9.10 -11.77
CA LEU A 47 14.52 9.56 -10.57
C LEU A 47 15.48 10.74 -10.85
N SER A 48 16.06 10.78 -12.05
CA SER A 48 16.94 11.86 -12.52
C SER A 48 16.20 13.20 -12.71
N ASP A 49 14.88 13.17 -12.88
CA ASP A 49 14.06 14.35 -13.12
C ASP A 49 13.51 14.95 -11.83
N ILE A 50 13.74 14.28 -10.69
CA ILE A 50 13.27 14.77 -9.41
C ILE A 50 14.18 15.93 -8.99
N PRO A 51 13.64 17.14 -8.70
CA PRO A 51 14.41 18.19 -8.06
C PRO A 51 15.13 17.63 -6.83
N ALA A 52 16.25 18.22 -6.43
CA ALA A 52 17.06 17.74 -5.31
C ALA A 52 16.19 17.38 -4.09
N LEU A 53 15.90 16.09 -3.93
CA LEU A 53 15.06 15.59 -2.86
C LEU A 53 15.76 15.80 -1.54
N SER A 54 15.01 16.24 -0.54
CA SER A 54 15.50 16.18 0.83
C SER A 54 15.81 14.72 1.20
N PRO A 55 16.72 14.47 2.16
CA PRO A 55 17.05 13.12 2.58
C PRO A 55 15.82 12.29 2.96
N VAL A 56 14.87 12.88 3.70
CA VAL A 56 13.64 12.21 4.15
C VAL A 56 12.72 11.84 2.97
N GLN A 57 12.59 12.72 1.97
CA GLN A 57 11.81 12.43 0.77
C GLN A 57 12.45 11.27 -0.03
N ARG A 58 13.78 11.24 -0.11
CA ARG A 58 14.53 10.16 -0.77
C ARG A 58 14.35 8.83 -0.06
N ASP A 59 14.36 8.83 1.27
CA ASP A 59 14.14 7.61 2.06
C ASP A 59 12.72 7.07 1.90
N ARG A 60 11.69 7.94 1.85
CA ARG A 60 10.31 7.54 1.54
C ARG A 60 10.15 6.97 0.15
N PHE A 61 10.74 7.63 -0.84
CA PHE A 61 10.73 7.12 -2.21
C PHE A 61 11.40 5.74 -2.29
N SER A 62 12.56 5.60 -1.66
CA SER A 62 13.31 4.34 -1.61
C SER A 62 12.53 3.23 -0.91
N PHE A 63 11.77 3.57 0.14
CA PHE A 63 10.88 2.64 0.83
C PHE A 63 9.82 2.06 -0.10
N HIS A 64 9.06 2.91 -0.80
CA HIS A 64 8.04 2.40 -1.73
C HIS A 64 8.66 1.59 -2.88
N LEU A 65 9.82 2.00 -3.38
CA LEU A 65 10.55 1.21 -4.38
C LEU A 65 10.96 -0.17 -3.83
N ALA A 66 11.42 -0.24 -2.58
CA ALA A 66 11.74 -1.51 -1.92
C ALA A 66 10.50 -2.39 -1.70
N VAL A 67 9.35 -1.79 -1.36
CA VAL A 67 8.06 -2.50 -1.23
C VAL A 67 7.58 -3.08 -2.57
N ILE A 68 7.79 -2.37 -3.69
CA ILE A 68 7.52 -2.90 -5.04
C ILE A 68 8.46 -4.08 -5.33
N LYS A 69 9.77 -3.92 -5.07
CA LYS A 69 10.78 -4.96 -5.29
C LYS A 69 10.49 -6.23 -4.48
N ILE A 70 10.15 -6.10 -3.20
CA ILE A 70 9.84 -7.28 -2.37
C ILE A 70 8.57 -7.97 -2.87
N THR A 71 7.57 -7.22 -3.35
CA THR A 71 6.37 -7.81 -3.97
C THR A 71 6.77 -8.70 -5.15
N ARG A 72 7.64 -8.23 -6.04
CA ARG A 72 8.15 -9.03 -7.17
C ARG A 72 8.95 -10.25 -6.70
N LEU A 73 9.85 -10.08 -5.73
CA LEU A 73 10.67 -11.17 -5.18
C LEU A 73 9.85 -12.28 -4.52
N LEU A 74 8.68 -11.94 -3.97
CA LEU A 74 7.75 -12.90 -3.38
C LEU A 74 6.82 -13.57 -4.41
N SER A 75 7.08 -13.36 -5.71
CA SER A 75 6.19 -13.77 -6.80
C SER A 75 4.80 -13.12 -6.69
N GLY A 76 4.73 -11.94 -6.07
CA GLY A 76 3.55 -11.11 -6.01
C GLY A 76 3.24 -10.42 -7.34
N SER A 77 2.00 -9.97 -7.49
CA SER A 77 1.57 -9.20 -8.66
C SER A 77 1.77 -7.71 -8.38
N VAL A 78 2.45 -7.05 -9.32
CA VAL A 78 2.48 -5.59 -9.44
C VAL A 78 1.66 -5.26 -10.68
N ALA A 79 0.51 -4.64 -10.52
CA ALA A 79 -0.40 -4.35 -11.63
C ALA A 79 -0.81 -2.88 -11.68
N VAL A 80 -1.20 -2.45 -12.88
CA VAL A 80 -1.49 -1.04 -13.19
C VAL A 80 -2.73 -0.88 -14.05
N THR A 81 -3.38 0.28 -13.90
CA THR A 81 -4.39 0.78 -14.83
C THR A 81 -3.77 1.78 -15.78
N ILE A 82 -4.00 1.62 -17.08
CA ILE A 82 -3.47 2.49 -18.12
C ILE A 82 -4.64 3.08 -18.92
N LEU A 83 -4.51 4.35 -19.29
CA LEU A 83 -5.47 5.00 -20.18
C LEU A 83 -5.07 4.74 -21.63
N ALA A 84 -6.03 4.51 -22.52
CA ALA A 84 -5.73 4.32 -23.94
C ALA A 84 -4.84 5.45 -24.48
N SER A 85 -3.82 5.07 -25.27
CA SER A 85 -2.98 6.02 -25.98
C SER A 85 -3.86 6.94 -26.82
N THR A 86 -3.55 8.23 -26.81
CA THR A 86 -4.18 9.21 -27.70
C THR A 86 -3.10 9.83 -28.58
N PRO A 87 -3.42 10.45 -29.71
CA PRO A 87 -2.43 11.20 -30.49
C PRO A 87 -1.70 12.27 -29.65
N ALA A 88 -2.35 12.79 -28.61
CA ALA A 88 -1.78 13.74 -27.65
C ALA A 88 -0.95 13.10 -26.53
N ASN A 89 -1.06 11.78 -26.32
CA ASN A 89 -0.31 11.03 -25.32
C ASN A 89 0.00 9.61 -25.85
N PRO A 90 1.08 9.47 -26.64
CA PRO A 90 1.40 8.21 -27.31
C PRO A 90 1.87 7.13 -26.34
N ASP A 91 2.46 7.50 -25.19
CA ASP A 91 2.96 6.58 -24.16
C ASP A 91 2.23 6.80 -22.83
N PRO A 92 1.04 6.17 -22.65
CA PRO A 92 0.19 6.43 -21.51
C PRO A 92 0.79 5.86 -20.23
N LYS A 93 1.04 6.76 -19.27
CA LYS A 93 1.51 6.40 -17.95
C LYS A 93 0.45 5.67 -17.12
N PRO A 94 0.85 4.83 -16.15
CA PRO A 94 -0.04 4.27 -15.15
C PRO A 94 -0.87 5.34 -14.42
N SER A 95 -2.17 5.10 -14.27
CA SER A 95 -3.08 5.98 -13.52
C SER A 95 -3.35 5.50 -12.10
N ALA A 96 -3.21 4.20 -11.87
CA ALA A 96 -3.32 3.54 -10.57
C ALA A 96 -2.41 2.32 -10.54
N ALA A 97 -2.02 1.90 -9.34
CA ALA A 97 -1.15 0.75 -9.10
C ALA A 97 -1.64 -0.07 -7.90
N ILE A 98 -1.43 -1.38 -7.96
CA ILE A 98 -1.72 -2.33 -6.88
C ILE A 98 -0.52 -3.27 -6.68
N LEU A 99 -0.20 -3.54 -5.42
CA LEU A 99 0.72 -4.58 -4.97
C LEU A 99 -0.09 -5.67 -4.30
N TRP A 100 0.10 -6.90 -4.76
CA TRP A 100 -0.68 -8.06 -4.34
C TRP A 100 0.24 -9.22 -3.99
N LEU A 101 0.02 -9.84 -2.84
CA LEU A 101 0.69 -11.07 -2.46
C LEU A 101 -0.27 -12.25 -2.62
N PRO A 102 0.10 -13.30 -3.35
CA PRO A 102 -0.72 -14.50 -3.45
C PRO A 102 -0.72 -15.27 -2.12
N PRO A 103 -1.56 -16.31 -1.99
CA PRO A 103 -1.55 -17.21 -0.85
C PRO A 103 -0.16 -17.79 -0.60
N HIS A 104 0.18 -17.97 0.67
CA HIS A 104 1.42 -18.53 1.20
C HIS A 104 2.70 -17.76 0.84
N LYS A 105 2.58 -16.54 0.29
CA LYS A 105 3.73 -15.67 0.00
C LYS A 105 3.77 -14.49 0.95
N ARG A 106 4.71 -14.52 1.89
CA ARG A 106 4.92 -13.44 2.86
C ARG A 106 6.40 -13.05 2.94
N PRO A 107 6.71 -11.81 3.32
CA PRO A 107 8.09 -11.38 3.51
C PRO A 107 8.85 -12.30 4.47
N SER A 108 9.99 -12.82 4.00
CA SER A 108 10.99 -13.47 4.82
C SER A 108 12.30 -12.66 4.79
N LEU A 109 13.27 -13.03 5.63
CA LEU A 109 14.50 -12.24 5.80
C LEU A 109 15.25 -11.99 4.48
N LEU A 110 15.31 -12.99 3.60
CA LEU A 110 16.06 -12.89 2.35
C LEU A 110 15.42 -11.87 1.36
N PRO A 111 14.12 -11.94 1.00
CA PRO A 111 13.46 -10.89 0.24
C PRO A 111 13.53 -9.49 0.88
N LEU A 112 13.47 -9.40 2.21
CA LEU A 112 13.62 -8.13 2.93
C LEU A 112 15.02 -7.52 2.75
N LEU A 113 16.06 -8.36 2.76
CA LEU A 113 17.44 -7.94 2.50
C LEU A 113 17.65 -7.56 1.04
N LEU A 114 17.24 -8.42 0.10
CA LEU A 114 17.47 -8.23 -1.35
C LEU A 114 16.70 -7.02 -1.93
N SER A 115 15.55 -6.70 -1.36
CA SER A 115 14.79 -5.50 -1.75
C SER A 115 15.39 -4.19 -1.24
N GLY A 116 16.31 -4.26 -0.26
CA GLY A 116 16.80 -3.11 0.49
C GLY A 116 15.84 -2.59 1.56
N LEU A 117 14.66 -3.21 1.73
CA LEU A 117 13.66 -2.77 2.71
C LEU A 117 14.19 -2.83 4.14
N LEU A 118 14.91 -3.91 4.48
CA LEU A 118 15.53 -4.08 5.80
C LEU A 118 16.53 -2.96 6.11
N TYR A 119 17.34 -2.57 5.11
CA TYR A 119 18.32 -1.50 5.27
C TYR A 119 17.64 -0.15 5.51
N ILE A 120 16.58 0.16 4.76
CA ILE A 120 15.84 1.42 4.88
C ILE A 120 15.19 1.51 6.26
N VAL A 121 14.46 0.48 6.68
CA VAL A 121 13.77 0.47 7.97
C VAL A 121 14.75 0.68 9.12
N ILE A 122 15.82 -0.12 9.18
CA ILE A 122 16.77 -0.09 10.30
C ILE A 122 17.65 1.16 10.29
N PHE A 123 18.24 1.50 9.15
CA PHE A 123 19.32 2.49 9.06
C PHE A 123 18.91 3.85 8.53
N ARG A 124 17.71 4.01 7.94
CA ARG A 124 17.21 5.31 7.47
C ARG A 124 16.14 5.87 8.40
N PHE A 125 15.17 5.05 8.80
CA PHE A 125 14.11 5.53 9.71
C PHE A 125 14.54 5.54 11.18
N GLY A 126 15.56 4.76 11.51
CA GLY A 126 16.11 4.66 12.86
C GLY A 126 15.34 3.70 13.75
N VAL A 127 15.89 3.47 14.94
CA VAL A 127 15.45 2.40 15.86
C VAL A 127 14.02 2.62 16.37
N THR A 128 13.64 3.87 16.68
CA THR A 128 12.28 4.17 17.16
C THR A 128 11.22 3.88 16.10
N ALA A 129 11.45 4.29 14.86
CA ALA A 129 10.52 4.02 13.76
C ALA A 129 10.47 2.52 13.42
N THR A 130 11.62 1.84 13.47
CA THR A 130 11.68 0.37 13.31
C THR A 130 10.85 -0.33 14.39
N TRP A 131 10.97 0.10 15.64
CA TRP A 131 10.20 -0.44 16.74
C TRP A 131 8.69 -0.24 16.54
N HIS A 132 8.27 0.96 16.16
CA HIS A 132 6.86 1.25 15.86
C HIS A 132 6.31 0.39 14.72
N LEU A 133 7.07 0.24 13.63
CA LEU A 133 6.69 -0.62 12.51
C LEU A 133 6.56 -2.09 12.96
N TYR A 134 7.52 -2.58 13.76
CA TYR A 134 7.46 -3.93 14.31
C TYR A 134 6.23 -4.16 15.20
N THR A 135 5.95 -3.23 16.12
CA THR A 135 4.77 -3.33 17.00
C THR A 135 3.48 -3.27 16.20
N PHE A 136 3.41 -2.40 15.19
CA PHE A 136 2.27 -2.27 14.30
C PHE A 136 1.98 -3.56 13.55
N GLU A 137 2.97 -4.12 12.85
CA GLU A 137 2.83 -5.36 12.09
C GLU A 137 2.42 -6.53 12.98
N ARG A 138 3.02 -6.64 14.17
CA ARG A 138 2.65 -7.66 15.16
C ARG A 138 1.19 -7.52 15.61
N ASP A 139 0.76 -6.30 15.90
CA ASP A 139 -0.59 -6.05 16.40
C ASP A 139 -1.65 -6.22 15.29
N LEU A 140 -1.31 -5.86 14.04
CA LEU A 140 -2.11 -6.15 12.84
C LEU A 140 -2.23 -7.66 12.63
N GLU A 141 -1.13 -8.41 12.73
CA GLU A 141 -1.15 -9.86 12.57
C GLU A 141 -2.01 -10.54 13.64
N ALA A 142 -1.90 -10.09 14.90
CA ALA A 142 -2.74 -10.56 15.98
C ALA A 142 -4.24 -10.24 15.76
N LEU A 143 -4.54 -9.04 15.25
CA LEU A 143 -5.91 -8.66 14.89
C LEU A 143 -6.44 -9.54 13.76
N SER A 144 -5.71 -9.66 12.65
CA SER A 144 -6.08 -10.50 11.52
C SER A 144 -6.29 -11.95 11.95
N ALA A 145 -5.39 -12.53 12.75
CA ALA A 145 -5.54 -13.89 13.27
C ALA A 145 -6.82 -14.05 14.11
N SER A 146 -7.11 -13.10 15.00
CA SER A 146 -8.32 -13.14 15.85
C SER A 146 -9.63 -13.03 15.06
N LEU A 147 -9.61 -12.34 13.92
CA LEU A 147 -10.79 -12.11 13.08
C LEU A 147 -10.99 -13.18 12.00
N LEU A 148 -9.90 -13.77 11.48
CA LEU A 148 -9.94 -14.77 10.43
C LEU A 148 -10.08 -16.20 10.97
N SER A 149 -9.48 -16.50 12.13
CA SER A 149 -9.52 -17.85 12.69
C SER A 149 -10.95 -18.36 12.97
N PRO A 150 -11.91 -17.56 13.47
CA PRO A 150 -13.30 -18.00 13.62
C PRO A 150 -14.00 -18.34 12.30
N LEU A 151 -13.51 -17.82 11.18
CA LEU A 151 -13.99 -18.12 9.83
C LEU A 151 -13.28 -19.32 9.20
N GLY A 152 -12.32 -19.92 9.91
CA GLY A 152 -11.52 -21.05 9.39
C GLY A 152 -10.37 -20.65 8.48
N TYR A 153 -10.02 -19.37 8.39
CA TYR A 153 -8.92 -18.88 7.56
C TYR A 153 -7.70 -18.45 8.38
N LYS A 154 -6.52 -18.59 7.81
CA LYS A 154 -5.31 -17.88 8.25
C LYS A 154 -4.98 -16.82 7.22
N LYS A 155 -4.44 -15.68 7.66
CA LYS A 155 -4.03 -14.60 6.74
C LYS A 155 -3.10 -15.12 5.65
N ASP A 156 -2.19 -16.03 5.98
CA ASP A 156 -1.25 -16.64 5.04
C ASP A 156 -1.89 -17.52 3.98
N ASP A 157 -3.09 -18.03 4.22
CA ASP A 157 -3.82 -18.86 3.25
C ASP A 157 -4.62 -17.99 2.26
N CYS A 158 -4.67 -16.67 2.48
CA CYS A 158 -5.43 -15.71 1.67
C CYS A 158 -4.55 -14.98 0.64
N GLY A 159 -5.17 -14.51 -0.44
CA GLY A 159 -4.62 -13.40 -1.22
C GLY A 159 -4.58 -12.13 -0.37
N PHE A 160 -3.57 -11.29 -0.52
CA PHE A 160 -3.41 -10.08 0.29
C PHE A 160 -3.14 -8.84 -0.57
N VAL A 161 -3.95 -7.80 -0.37
CA VAL A 161 -3.71 -6.48 -0.97
C VAL A 161 -2.70 -5.74 -0.10
N LEU A 162 -1.45 -5.69 -0.56
CA LEU A 162 -0.38 -5.03 0.20
C LEU A 162 -0.49 -3.51 0.10
N LEU A 163 -0.64 -2.96 -1.10
CA LEU A 163 -0.87 -1.52 -1.32
C LEU A 163 -1.75 -1.31 -2.55
N ILE A 164 -2.58 -0.29 -2.52
CA ILE A 164 -3.30 0.20 -3.70
C ILE A 164 -3.37 1.72 -3.70
N GLY A 165 -3.03 2.33 -4.83
CA GLY A 165 -2.89 3.78 -4.95
C GLY A 165 -3.35 4.29 -6.31
N THR A 166 -3.78 5.55 -6.34
CA THR A 166 -4.09 6.28 -7.58
C THR A 166 -3.19 7.49 -7.66
N ASP A 167 -2.62 7.72 -8.84
CA ASP A 167 -1.86 8.93 -9.11
C ASP A 167 -2.76 10.17 -8.84
N PRO A 168 -2.26 11.21 -8.14
CA PRO A 168 -3.03 12.41 -7.81
C PRO A 168 -3.82 13.03 -8.99
N GLN A 169 -3.27 13.00 -10.21
CA GLN A 169 -3.91 13.57 -11.41
C GLN A 169 -5.14 12.77 -11.88
N PHE A 170 -5.26 11.53 -11.41
CA PHE A 170 -6.29 10.59 -11.83
C PHE A 170 -7.23 10.18 -10.68
N ARG A 171 -7.15 10.86 -9.53
CA ARG A 171 -8.04 10.62 -8.37
C ARG A 171 -9.52 10.83 -8.70
N ARG A 172 -10.38 10.16 -7.92
CA ARG A 172 -11.85 10.23 -8.00
C ARG A 172 -12.45 9.77 -9.34
N LYS A 173 -11.67 9.07 -10.18
CA LYS A 173 -12.12 8.46 -11.44
C LYS A 173 -12.40 6.95 -11.34
N GLY A 174 -12.22 6.36 -10.16
CA GLY A 174 -12.49 4.94 -9.91
C GLY A 174 -11.42 3.96 -10.41
N TYR A 175 -10.26 4.42 -10.90
CA TYR A 175 -9.26 3.53 -11.50
C TYR A 175 -8.66 2.51 -10.54
N ALA A 176 -8.41 2.86 -9.27
CA ALA A 176 -7.99 1.89 -8.27
C ALA A 176 -9.08 0.84 -7.98
N ALA A 177 -10.35 1.24 -7.90
CA ALA A 177 -11.45 0.30 -7.70
C ALA A 177 -11.58 -0.69 -8.87
N GLN A 178 -11.47 -0.20 -10.11
CA GLN A 178 -11.47 -1.06 -11.30
C GLN A 178 -10.24 -1.98 -11.34
N LEU A 179 -9.07 -1.48 -10.96
CA LEU A 179 -7.84 -2.28 -10.87
C LEU A 179 -7.97 -3.41 -9.85
N LEU A 180 -8.54 -3.10 -8.68
CA LEU A 180 -8.79 -4.07 -7.63
C LEU A 180 -9.76 -5.16 -8.10
N GLN A 181 -10.87 -4.78 -8.75
CA GLN A 181 -11.81 -5.74 -9.35
C GLN A 181 -11.13 -6.63 -10.40
N TRP A 182 -10.30 -6.06 -11.26
CA TRP A 182 -9.53 -6.82 -12.25
C TRP A 182 -8.57 -7.82 -11.58
N GLN A 183 -7.87 -7.39 -10.53
CA GLN A 183 -6.92 -8.26 -9.81
C GLN A 183 -7.66 -9.36 -9.01
N ILE A 184 -8.81 -9.06 -8.41
CA ILE A 184 -9.69 -10.05 -7.75
C ILE A 184 -10.15 -11.10 -8.74
N LYS A 185 -10.59 -10.70 -9.94
CA LYS A 185 -11.01 -11.64 -10.99
C LYS A 185 -9.90 -12.63 -11.31
N ARG A 186 -8.68 -12.12 -11.53
CA ARG A 186 -7.50 -12.97 -11.78
C ARG A 186 -7.18 -13.88 -10.61
N HIS A 187 -7.25 -13.37 -9.39
CA HIS A 187 -7.03 -14.17 -8.18
C HIS A 187 -8.02 -15.34 -8.11
N ARG A 188 -9.31 -15.12 -8.39
CA ARG A 188 -10.32 -16.19 -8.41
C ARG A 188 -10.08 -17.22 -9.52
N GLU A 189 -9.57 -16.78 -10.67
CA GLU A 189 -9.19 -17.69 -11.76
C GLU A 189 -7.98 -18.56 -11.37
N GLU A 190 -7.00 -18.01 -10.66
CA GLU A 190 -5.76 -18.69 -10.28
C GLU A 190 -5.87 -19.51 -8.99
N PHE A 191 -6.66 -19.03 -8.03
CA PHE A 191 -6.86 -19.62 -6.71
C PHE A 191 -8.37 -19.73 -6.37
N PRO A 192 -9.12 -20.61 -7.04
CA PRO A 192 -10.55 -20.79 -6.79
C PRO A 192 -10.83 -21.14 -5.32
N GLY A 193 -11.85 -20.50 -4.73
CA GLY A 193 -12.24 -20.70 -3.34
C GLY A 193 -11.34 -20.04 -2.30
N VAL A 194 -10.26 -19.36 -2.72
CA VAL A 194 -9.31 -18.74 -1.78
C VAL A 194 -9.68 -17.29 -1.52
N PRO A 195 -9.98 -16.89 -0.27
CA PRO A 195 -10.40 -15.54 0.04
C PRO A 195 -9.26 -14.52 -0.15
N VAL A 196 -9.66 -13.26 -0.26
CA VAL A 196 -8.75 -12.11 -0.30
C VAL A 196 -8.92 -11.30 0.96
N VAL A 197 -7.83 -10.96 1.62
CA VAL A 197 -7.84 -10.09 2.80
C VAL A 197 -7.11 -8.80 2.49
N LEU A 198 -7.55 -7.74 3.15
CA LEU A 198 -6.85 -6.46 3.15
C LEU A 198 -7.07 -5.77 4.49
N ASP A 199 -6.24 -4.78 4.73
CA ASP A 199 -6.38 -3.90 5.86
C ASP A 199 -6.38 -2.44 5.42
N THR A 200 -7.00 -1.57 6.23
CA THR A 200 -7.12 -0.14 5.93
C THR A 200 -7.25 0.69 7.18
N THR A 201 -6.70 1.88 7.13
CA THR A 201 -6.71 2.85 8.23
C THR A 201 -7.73 3.97 8.05
N THR A 202 -8.43 4.02 6.91
CA THR A 202 -9.40 5.08 6.60
C THR A 202 -10.80 4.54 6.32
N ASP A 203 -11.82 5.23 6.86
CA ASP A 203 -13.24 4.92 6.57
C ASP A 203 -13.59 5.09 5.10
N GLN A 204 -12.95 6.06 4.44
CA GLN A 204 -13.19 6.31 3.01
C GLN A 204 -12.78 5.09 2.18
N ALA A 205 -11.59 4.52 2.44
CA ALA A 205 -11.15 3.33 1.74
C ALA A 205 -12.01 2.11 2.11
N GLN A 206 -12.39 1.93 3.39
CA GLN A 206 -13.32 0.87 3.81
C GLN A 206 -14.61 0.89 2.97
N LYS A 207 -15.28 2.05 2.87
CA LYS A 207 -16.52 2.19 2.09
C LYS A 207 -16.35 1.86 0.61
N VAL A 208 -15.15 2.07 0.04
CA VAL A 208 -14.86 1.68 -1.34
C VAL A 208 -14.70 0.17 -1.45
N TYR A 209 -13.99 -0.46 -0.53
CA TYR A 209 -13.81 -1.91 -0.51
C TYR A 209 -15.12 -2.66 -0.28
N GLU A 210 -15.98 -2.17 0.61
CA GLU A 210 -17.31 -2.76 0.85
C GLU A 210 -18.19 -2.72 -0.42
N LYS A 211 -18.11 -1.64 -1.21
CA LYS A 211 -18.81 -1.57 -2.50
C LYS A 211 -18.28 -2.56 -3.55
N ILE A 212 -17.04 -3.00 -3.41
CA ILE A 212 -16.43 -4.02 -4.27
C ILE A 212 -16.82 -5.45 -3.81
N GLY A 213 -17.34 -5.58 -2.59
CA GLY A 213 -17.81 -6.84 -2.02
C GLY A 213 -17.04 -7.30 -0.78
N PHE A 214 -16.04 -6.55 -0.32
CA PHE A 214 -15.34 -6.89 0.92
C PHE A 214 -16.28 -6.75 2.12
N ARG A 215 -16.27 -7.74 3.00
CA ARG A 215 -16.94 -7.73 4.29
C ARG A 215 -15.99 -7.21 5.36
N TYR A 216 -16.42 -6.20 6.10
CA TYR A 216 -15.72 -5.73 7.29
C TYR A 216 -15.76 -6.79 8.39
N LEU A 217 -14.61 -7.10 8.99
CA LEU A 217 -14.48 -8.08 10.07
C LEU A 217 -14.34 -7.44 11.44
N GLY A 218 -13.59 -6.35 11.53
CA GLY A 218 -13.28 -5.73 12.82
C GLY A 218 -12.21 -4.66 12.69
N LYS A 219 -12.01 -3.94 13.80
CA LYS A 219 -11.01 -2.89 13.92
C LYS A 219 -10.32 -2.91 15.27
N ARG A 220 -9.14 -2.30 15.34
CA ARG A 220 -8.39 -2.05 16.57
C ARG A 220 -7.84 -0.63 16.54
N ARG A 221 -7.86 0.03 17.70
CA ARG A 221 -7.15 1.29 17.88
C ARG A 221 -5.64 1.06 17.88
N VAL A 222 -4.90 1.89 17.17
CA VAL A 222 -3.44 1.89 17.15
C VAL A 222 -2.98 3.18 17.82
N GLU A 223 -2.14 3.05 18.83
CA GLU A 223 -1.47 4.21 19.45
C GLU A 223 -0.16 4.45 18.72
N THR A 224 0.04 5.67 18.25
CA THR A 224 1.08 5.96 17.24
C THR A 224 2.09 7.00 17.72
N GLY A 225 1.73 7.78 18.73
CA GLY A 225 2.36 9.04 19.10
C GLY A 225 2.27 10.13 18.04
N THR A 226 1.34 10.02 17.07
CA THR A 226 1.23 10.92 15.92
C THR A 226 -0.18 11.51 15.73
N ASP A 227 -0.30 12.56 14.92
CA ASP A 227 -1.58 13.11 14.45
C ASP A 227 -2.13 12.35 13.22
N SER A 228 -3.31 12.72 12.74
CA SER A 228 -3.96 12.04 11.60
C SER A 228 -3.18 12.14 10.29
N GLY A 229 -2.18 13.01 10.21
CA GLY A 229 -1.24 13.11 9.11
C GLY A 229 0.03 12.27 9.31
N GLY A 230 0.18 11.56 10.43
CA GLY A 230 1.42 10.87 10.80
C GLY A 230 2.51 11.84 11.29
N ILE A 231 2.16 13.02 11.79
CA ILE A 231 3.14 13.95 12.38
C ILE A 231 3.24 13.68 13.87
N LYS A 232 4.46 13.57 14.41
CA LYS A 232 4.69 13.30 15.84
C LYS A 232 4.03 14.36 16.73
N LEU A 233 3.26 13.90 17.71
CA LEU A 233 2.62 14.76 18.69
C LEU A 233 3.64 15.32 19.70
N ALA A 234 3.34 16.51 20.22
CA ALA A 234 4.08 17.08 21.35
C ALA A 234 3.92 16.21 22.61
N LYS A 235 4.94 16.21 23.48
CA LYS A 235 4.90 15.43 24.72
C LYS A 235 3.69 15.86 25.58
N GLY A 236 2.81 14.91 25.90
CA GLY A 236 1.61 15.15 26.70
C GLY A 236 0.37 15.58 25.89
N ALA A 237 0.47 15.69 24.56
CA ALA A 237 -0.71 15.84 23.72
C ALA A 237 -1.50 14.52 23.68
N ILE A 238 -2.83 14.64 23.69
CA ILE A 238 -3.76 13.52 23.64
C ILE A 238 -4.03 13.20 22.16
N GLU A 239 -3.86 11.94 21.77
CA GLU A 239 -4.26 11.48 20.45
C GLU A 239 -5.78 11.58 20.27
N PRO A 240 -6.27 12.10 19.14
CA PRO A 240 -7.71 12.09 18.87
C PRO A 240 -8.24 10.65 18.89
N GLU A 241 -9.32 10.40 19.65
CA GLU A 241 -9.85 9.04 19.87
C GLU A 241 -10.24 8.32 18.57
N GLU A 242 -10.69 9.06 17.55
CA GLU A 242 -11.21 8.50 16.31
C GLU A 242 -10.15 8.32 15.20
N ALA A 243 -8.92 8.83 15.40
CA ALA A 243 -7.99 9.06 14.28
C ALA A 243 -7.19 7.82 13.84
N PHE A 244 -7.06 6.79 14.67
CA PHE A 244 -6.09 5.71 14.45
C PHE A 244 -6.69 4.33 14.64
N GLU A 245 -7.54 3.94 13.69
CA GLU A 245 -8.12 2.61 13.69
C GLU A 245 -7.59 1.81 12.51
N GLN A 246 -7.06 0.63 12.81
CA GLN A 246 -6.73 -0.38 11.83
C GLN A 246 -7.94 -1.28 11.62
N ARG A 247 -8.37 -1.47 10.38
CA ARG A 247 -9.53 -2.30 10.02
C ARG A 247 -9.06 -3.49 9.18
N VAL A 248 -9.69 -4.63 9.36
CA VAL A 248 -9.48 -5.83 8.53
C VAL A 248 -10.75 -6.13 7.77
N LEU A 249 -10.60 -6.40 6.48
CA LEU A 249 -11.68 -6.79 5.59
C LEU A 249 -11.32 -8.08 4.86
N ILE A 250 -12.35 -8.87 4.54
CA ILE A 250 -12.23 -10.10 3.76
C ILE A 250 -13.21 -10.07 2.59
N LEU A 251 -12.77 -10.57 1.44
CA LEU A 251 -13.62 -10.92 0.32
C LEU A 251 -13.61 -12.43 0.20
N GLU A 252 -14.73 -13.04 0.54
CA GLU A 252 -15.01 -14.46 0.32
C GLU A 252 -15.56 -14.62 -1.13
N GLU A 253 -15.50 -15.84 -1.67
CA GLU A 253 -16.14 -16.14 -2.96
C GLU A 253 -17.67 -16.16 -2.85
#